data_AF-A0A417GU12-F1
#
_entry.id   AF-A0A417GU12-F1
#
_cell.length_a   1.000
_cell.length_b   1.000
_cell.length_c   1.000
_cell.angle_alpha   90.00
_cell.angle_beta   90.00
_cell.angle_gamma   90.00
#
_symmetry.space_group_name_H-M   'P 1'
#
loop_
_entity.id
_entity.type
_entity.pdbx_description
1 polymer ?
#
loop_
_entity_poly.entity_id
_entity_poly.type
_entity_poly.pdbx_seq_one_letter_code
_entity_poly.pdbx_strand_id
1 'polypeptide(L)'
;MGFRQWVVHSRGMKSGFIFLNHHGQVISARGIAVQLKQLAVRYRIDPGTVYPHSFRHRFAKNFLKKFNDISLLADLMGHDSIETTRIYLTRSSVEQKELLDRIITW
;
A
#
# COMPACT_ATOMS: atom_id res chain seq x y z
N MET A 1 1.40 10.91 18.83
CA MET A 1 2.26 9.84 19.35
C MET A 1 2.78 9.03 18.16
N GLY A 2 4.10 8.96 17.96
CA GLY A 2 4.68 8.27 16.79
C GLY A 2 4.74 6.75 16.96
N PHE A 3 4.77 6.00 15.85
CA PHE A 3 4.83 4.52 15.88
C PHE A 3 5.94 3.96 16.78
N ARG A 4 7.14 4.57 16.72
CA ARG A 4 8.27 4.19 17.59
C ARG A 4 8.00 4.42 19.07
N GLN A 5 7.37 5.53 19.44
CA GLN A 5 7.00 5.82 20.83
C GLN A 5 5.92 4.85 21.32
N TRP A 6 4.98 4.48 20.45
CA TRP A 6 3.97 3.47 20.77
C TRP A 6 4.62 2.11 21.06
N VAL A 7 5.51 1.61 20.19
CA VAL A 7 6.18 0.31 20.39
C VAL A 7 6.96 0.28 21.71
N VAL A 8 7.71 1.34 22.02
CA VAL A 8 8.54 1.39 23.24
C VAL A 8 7.66 1.46 24.50
N HIS A 9 6.65 2.33 24.54
CA HIS A 9 5.83 2.52 25.74
C HIS A 9 4.81 1.40 25.97
N SER A 10 4.20 0.87 24.90
CA SER A 10 3.13 -0.12 25.04
C SER A 10 3.63 -1.56 25.20
N ARG A 11 4.83 -1.88 24.67
CA ARG A 11 5.38 -3.25 24.71
C ARG A 11 6.69 -3.36 25.50
N GLY A 12 7.26 -2.26 25.99
CA GLY A 12 8.57 -2.27 26.66
C GLY A 12 9.71 -2.77 25.76
N MET A 13 9.49 -2.85 24.45
CA MET A 13 10.43 -3.46 23.50
C MET A 13 11.56 -2.49 23.18
N LYS A 14 12.79 -2.87 23.54
CA LYS A 14 14.02 -2.12 23.25
C LYS A 14 14.74 -2.61 22.00
N SER A 15 14.56 -3.87 21.62
CA SER A 15 15.16 -4.52 20.44
C SER A 15 14.30 -5.71 19.97
N GLY A 16 14.58 -6.22 18.77
CA GLY A 16 13.88 -7.38 18.18
C GLY A 16 12.79 -7.03 17.15
N PHE A 17 12.08 -8.04 16.68
CA PHE A 17 11.04 -7.90 15.65
C PHE A 17 9.73 -7.34 16.24
N ILE A 18 9.20 -6.28 15.63
CA ILE A 18 7.98 -5.60 16.10
C ILE A 18 6.72 -6.45 15.87
N PHE A 19 6.66 -7.16 14.75
CA PHE A 19 5.49 -7.93 14.34
C PHE A 19 5.75 -9.43 14.45
N LEU A 20 5.05 -10.05 15.39
CA LEU A 20 5.10 -11.49 15.65
C LEU A 20 3.75 -12.12 15.32
N ASN A 21 3.77 -13.40 14.96
CA ASN A 21 2.57 -14.24 14.88
C ASN A 21 2.10 -14.65 16.29
N HIS A 22 1.00 -15.37 16.36
CA HIS A 22 0.42 -15.82 17.64
C HIS A 22 1.29 -16.83 18.41
N HIS A 23 2.31 -17.41 17.76
CA HIS A 23 3.32 -18.28 18.37
C HIS A 23 4.59 -17.52 18.81
N GLY A 24 4.61 -16.18 18.68
CA GLY A 24 5.78 -15.37 19.06
C GLY A 24 6.93 -15.37 18.03
N GLN A 25 6.73 -15.93 16.84
CA GLN A 25 7.71 -15.94 15.76
C GLN A 25 7.48 -14.76 14.81
N VAL A 26 8.49 -14.38 14.02
CA VAL A 26 8.36 -13.30 13.03
C VAL A 26 7.23 -13.60 12.05
N ILE A 27 6.33 -12.63 11.84
CA ILE A 27 5.24 -12.81 10.87
C ILE A 27 5.80 -12.89 9.45
N SER A 28 5.33 -13.85 8.67
CA SER A 28 5.69 -13.97 7.25
C SER A 28 4.80 -13.08 6.38
N ALA A 29 5.29 -12.71 5.18
CA ALA A 29 4.49 -11.98 4.20
C ALA A 29 3.20 -12.72 3.83
N ARG A 30 3.25 -14.05 3.73
CA ARG A 30 2.06 -14.90 3.54
C ARG A 30 1.10 -14.79 4.72
N GLY A 31 1.61 -14.79 5.95
CA GLY A 31 0.79 -14.57 7.15
C GLY A 31 0.04 -13.24 7.10
N ILE A 32 0.72 -12.15 6.73
CA ILE A 32 0.10 -10.83 6.53
C ILE A 32 -1.00 -10.91 5.46
N ALA A 33 -0.71 -11.53 4.31
CA ALA A 33 -1.69 -11.65 3.23
C ALA A 33 -2.96 -12.42 3.67
N VAL A 34 -2.81 -13.51 4.42
CA VAL A 34 -3.94 -14.28 4.95
C VAL A 34 -4.77 -13.45 5.92
N GLN A 35 -4.13 -12.74 6.87
CA GLN A 35 -4.84 -11.88 7.81
C GLN A 35 -5.62 -10.76 7.09
N LEU A 36 -5.04 -10.17 6.04
CA LEU A 36 -5.72 -9.18 5.21
C LEU A 36 -6.95 -9.74 4.51
N LYS A 37 -6.92 -10.97 3.99
CA LYS A 37 -8.09 -11.63 3.40
C LYS A 37 -9.18 -11.87 4.44
N GLN A 38 -8.82 -12.29 5.65
CA GLN A 38 -9.78 -12.47 6.74
C GLN A 38 -10.47 -11.15 7.12
N LEU A 39 -9.70 -10.05 7.18
CA LEU A 39 -10.26 -8.72 7.40
C LEU A 39 -11.18 -8.29 6.26
N ALA A 40 -10.81 -8.56 5.01
CA ALA A 40 -11.66 -8.26 3.86
C ALA A 40 -13.04 -8.94 3.98
N VAL A 41 -13.06 -10.23 4.29
CA VAL A 41 -14.31 -10.99 4.53
C VAL A 41 -15.10 -10.36 5.69
N ARG A 42 -14.44 -10.09 6.82
CA ARG A 42 -15.09 -9.49 8.01
C ARG A 42 -15.78 -8.16 7.70
N TYR A 43 -15.16 -7.33 6.86
CA TYR A 43 -15.67 -6.01 6.49
C TYR A 43 -16.44 -5.99 5.17
N ARG A 44 -16.79 -7.17 4.60
CA ARG A 44 -17.55 -7.31 3.35
C ARG A 44 -16.89 -6.61 2.15
N ILE A 45 -15.56 -6.63 2.10
CA ILE A 45 -14.77 -6.19 0.96
C ILE A 45 -14.39 -7.44 0.16
N ASP A 46 -14.42 -7.35 -1.18
CA ASP A 46 -13.97 -8.45 -2.04
C ASP A 46 -12.55 -8.90 -1.64
N PRO A 47 -12.39 -10.13 -1.11
CA PRO A 47 -11.10 -10.63 -0.70
C PRO A 47 -10.09 -10.59 -1.83
N GLY A 48 -10.49 -10.78 -3.10
CA GLY A 48 -9.62 -10.69 -4.27
C GLY A 48 -8.82 -9.39 -4.35
N THR A 49 -9.37 -8.30 -3.85
CA THR A 49 -8.78 -6.95 -3.94
C THR A 49 -7.87 -6.56 -2.78
N VAL A 50 -7.91 -7.29 -1.66
CA VAL A 50 -7.21 -6.91 -0.42
C VAL A 50 -5.96 -7.77 -0.21
N TYR A 51 -4.78 -7.19 -0.44
CA TYR A 51 -3.47 -7.83 -0.27
C TYR A 51 -2.37 -6.77 -0.19
N PRO A 52 -1.15 -7.06 0.31
CA PRO A 52 -0.14 -6.03 0.58
C PRO A 52 0.18 -5.11 -0.63
N HIS A 53 0.32 -5.69 -1.82
CA HIS A 53 0.61 -4.91 -3.03
C HIS A 53 -0.56 -4.02 -3.48
N SER A 54 -1.82 -4.37 -3.20
CA SER A 54 -2.95 -3.49 -3.55
C SER A 54 -2.99 -2.23 -2.69
N PHE A 55 -2.61 -2.32 -1.41
CA PHE A 55 -2.40 -1.14 -0.56
C PHE A 55 -1.27 -0.26 -1.07
N ARG A 56 -0.13 -0.86 -1.46
CA ARG A 56 0.99 -0.12 -2.06
C ARG A 56 0.56 0.61 -3.33
N HIS A 57 -0.20 -0.05 -4.21
CA HIS A 57 -0.73 0.56 -5.42
C HIS A 57 -1.72 1.70 -5.11
N ARG A 58 -2.64 1.49 -4.16
CA ARG A 58 -3.59 2.53 -3.75
C ARG A 58 -2.90 3.75 -3.16
N PHE A 59 -1.87 3.54 -2.35
CA PHE A 59 -1.03 4.60 -1.82
C PHE A 59 -0.38 5.42 -2.94
N ALA A 60 0.30 4.76 -3.88
CA ALA A 60 0.96 5.40 -5.01
C ALA A 60 -0.01 6.22 -5.89
N LYS A 61 -1.16 5.64 -6.26
CA LYS A 61 -2.19 6.34 -7.05
C LYS A 61 -2.75 7.56 -6.31
N ASN A 62 -3.04 7.44 -5.01
CA ASN A 62 -3.53 8.56 -4.20
C ASN A 62 -2.47 9.67 -4.07
N PHE A 63 -1.20 9.29 -3.90
CA PHE A 63 -0.09 10.22 -3.81
C PHE A 63 0.05 11.03 -5.11
N LEU A 64 0.13 10.35 -6.25
CA LEU A 64 0.26 10.99 -7.56
C LEU A 64 -0.96 11.86 -7.90
N LYS A 65 -2.17 11.43 -7.50
CA LYS A 65 -3.38 12.23 -7.66
C LYS A 65 -3.31 13.56 -6.89
N LYS A 66 -2.64 13.59 -5.73
CA LYS A 66 -2.61 14.76 -4.85
C LYS A 66 -1.40 15.67 -5.06
N PHE A 67 -0.22 15.09 -5.29
CA PHE A 67 1.04 15.82 -5.33
C PHE A 67 1.69 15.80 -6.73
N ASN A 68 1.31 14.85 -7.59
CA ASN A 68 1.83 14.70 -8.95
C ASN A 68 3.39 14.73 -9.06
N ASP A 69 4.08 14.16 -8.07
CA ASP A 69 5.54 14.08 -8.02
C ASP A 69 5.98 12.61 -7.99
N ILE A 70 6.50 12.12 -9.12
CA ILE A 70 6.94 10.72 -9.24
C ILE A 70 8.29 10.47 -8.54
N SER A 71 9.16 11.48 -8.49
CA SER A 71 10.49 11.35 -7.88
C SER A 71 10.35 11.21 -6.37
N LEU A 72 9.56 12.10 -5.75
CA LEU A 72 9.26 12.00 -4.33
C LEU A 72 8.53 10.71 -3.97
N LEU A 73 7.65 10.22 -4.85
CA LEU A 73 7.02 8.92 -4.66
C LEU A 73 8.04 7.77 -4.68
N ALA A 74 9.01 7.80 -5.61
CA ALA A 74 10.06 6.78 -5.70
C ALA A 74 10.89 6.73 -4.41
N ASP A 75 11.32 7.89 -3.92
CA ASP A 75 12.08 8.04 -2.67
C ASP A 75 11.28 7.49 -1.47
N LEU A 76 10.01 7.86 -1.36
CA LEU A 76 9.13 7.43 -0.28
C LEU A 76 8.84 5.92 -0.29
N MET A 77 8.83 5.33 -1.48
CA MET A 77 8.60 3.91 -1.69
C MET A 77 9.87 3.07 -1.61
N GLY A 78 11.05 3.72 -1.56
CA GLY A 78 12.36 3.07 -1.55
C GLY A 78 12.65 2.33 -2.85
N HIS A 79 12.28 2.91 -3.99
CA HIS A 79 12.58 2.34 -5.31
C HIS A 79 13.95 2.82 -5.80
N ASP A 80 14.80 1.89 -6.23
CA ASP A 80 16.13 2.20 -6.77
C ASP A 80 16.08 2.91 -8.14
N SER A 81 14.91 2.93 -8.79
CA SER A 81 14.71 3.59 -10.07
C SER A 81 13.30 4.15 -10.21
N ILE A 82 13.19 5.32 -10.86
CA ILE A 82 11.93 5.93 -11.25
C ILE A 82 11.12 5.00 -12.18
N GLU A 83 11.79 4.15 -12.96
CA GLU A 83 11.11 3.23 -13.89
C GLU A 83 10.23 2.22 -13.13
N THR A 84 10.68 1.74 -11.97
CA THR A 84 9.89 0.89 -11.09
C THR A 84 8.64 1.61 -10.56
N THR A 85 8.71 2.93 -10.37
CA THR A 85 7.57 3.77 -9.94
C THR A 85 6.62 4.10 -11.09
N ARG A 86 7.11 4.12 -12.34
CA ARG A 86 6.32 4.48 -13.53
C ARG A 86 5.12 3.56 -13.73
N ILE A 87 5.16 2.33 -13.24
CA ILE A 87 4.02 1.38 -13.27
C ILE A 87 2.74 1.97 -12.64
N TYR A 88 2.84 2.97 -11.77
CA TYR A 88 1.69 3.64 -11.14
C TYR A 88 1.13 4.81 -11.95
N LEU A 89 1.85 5.30 -12.95
CA LEU A 89 1.33 6.29 -13.90
C LEU A 89 0.43 5.65 -14.95
N THR A 90 0.59 4.35 -15.20
CA THR A 90 -0.24 3.62 -16.14
C THR A 90 -1.69 3.68 -15.67
N ARG A 91 -2.52 4.36 -16.46
CA ARG A 91 -3.96 4.39 -16.27
C ARG A 91 -4.55 3.11 -16.84
N SER A 92 -5.59 2.59 -16.19
CA SER A 92 -6.35 1.51 -16.80
C SER A 92 -6.98 2.00 -18.10
N SER A 93 -7.27 1.10 -19.05
CA SER A 93 -7.97 1.47 -20.29
C SER A 93 -9.30 2.17 -20.01
N VAL A 94 -9.95 1.85 -18.88
CA VAL A 94 -11.16 2.52 -18.39
C VAL A 94 -10.88 3.96 -17.97
N GLU A 95 -9.87 4.20 -17.14
CA GLU A 95 -9.46 5.56 -16.72
C GLU A 95 -9.02 6.42 -17.91
N GLN A 96 -8.37 5.82 -18.91
CA GLN A 96 -8.00 6.51 -20.14
C GLN A 96 -9.23 6.91 -20.96
N LYS A 97 -10.18 5.99 -21.12
CA LYS A 97 -11.45 6.25 -21.83
C LYS A 97 -12.25 7.37 -21.16
N GLU A 98 -12.46 7.30 -19.85
CA GLU A 98 -13.18 8.35 -19.10
C GLU A 98 -12.52 9.73 -19.17
N LEU A 99 -11.20 9.78 -19.37
CA LEU A 99 -10.47 11.04 -19.53
C LEU A 99 -10.62 11.59 -20.95
N LEU A 100 -10.57 10.72 -21.96
CA LEU A 100 -10.84 11.08 -23.36
C LEU A 100 -12.28 11.57 -23.53
N ASP A 101 -13.27 10.88 -22.97
CA ASP A 101 -14.69 11.26 -23.01
C ASP A 101 -14.95 12.62 -22.33
N ARG A 102 -14.06 13.06 -21.43
CA ARG A 102 -14.16 14.36 -20.74
C ARG A 102 -13.47 15.49 -21.50
N ILE A 103 -12.39 15.20 -22.22
CA ILE A 103 -11.62 16.19 -22.98
C ILE A 103 -12.24 16.41 -24.36
N ILE A 104 -12.75 15.33 -24.96
CA ILE A 104 -13.40 15.37 -26.27
C ILE A 104 -14.89 15.56 -26.01
N THR A 105 -15.33 16.82 -25.99
CA THR A 105 -16.76 17.15 -26.10
C THR A 105 -17.22 16.79 -27.51
N TRP A 106 -18.08 15.78 -27.63
CA TRP A 106 -18.89 15.53 -28.82
C TRP A 106 -20.07 16.50 -28.90
#